data_AF-A0AAD9EXK2-F1
#
_entry.id   AF-A0AAD9EXK2-F1
#
_cell.length_a   1.000
_cell.length_b   1.000
_cell.length_c   1.000
_cell.angle_alpha   90.00
_cell.angle_beta   90.00
_cell.angle_gamma   90.00
#
_symmetry.space_group_name_H-M   'P 1'
#
loop_
_entity.id
_entity.type
_entity.pdbx_description
1 polymer ?
#
loop_
_entity_poly.entity_id
_entity_poly.type
_entity_poly.pdbx_seq_one_letter_code
_entity_poly.pdbx_strand_id
1 'polypeptide(L)'
;MAVTEAGCDLTYCKMRGIVTVLTAFIKERKMGLNDFIQKLVSTPHICQHVEVNNFLKIDENQNEQDDGDELPDSSMYLTSRSSLAEETQIKPCDFDYLKIIGKGSFGKVLLARHKESSNYYAVKVLQKKIIMKKKEQKHIMAERSVLMKNIKHPFLVGLHFSFQTTDKLYFVLDYVNGGELFYHLQRERIFLEPRARFYAAEIASALGYLHSLHIVYRDLKPENILLDSQGHIVLTDFGLCKEGLENNGTTTTFCGTPEYLAPEVLQKQAYDRTVDWWCLGSVLYEMLYGLPPFYSRNTAEMYNNILHKSPVLKPNVSNSGRELLEGLLQKDRTKRLGVKDDFITPPFIPSVSGPTDLRHFDPEFTHMPVPASLCNDSLMVTSSVKEAAGAFPGFSYGAPSGQAFM
;
A
#
# COMPACT_ATOMS: atom_id res chain seq x y z
N MET A 1 57.02 -14.84 2.77
CA MET A 1 57.13 -13.91 3.90
C MET A 1 55.74 -13.72 4.49
N ALA A 2 55.59 -13.83 5.81
CA ALA A 2 54.31 -13.63 6.49
C ALA A 2 54.42 -12.44 7.45
N VAL A 3 53.50 -11.46 7.37
CA VAL A 3 53.32 -10.39 8.37
C VAL A 3 51.83 -10.03 8.47
N THR A 4 51.20 -10.48 9.55
CA THR A 4 50.02 -9.97 10.27
C THR A 4 48.70 -9.65 9.54
N GLU A 5 47.70 -10.49 9.80
CA GLU A 5 46.31 -10.03 10.03
C GLU A 5 46.21 -9.33 11.40
N ALA A 6 45.64 -8.12 11.45
CA ALA A 6 45.07 -7.51 12.67
C ALA A 6 44.28 -6.24 12.32
N GLY A 7 42.95 -6.32 12.12
CA GLY A 7 42.21 -5.08 11.86
C GLY A 7 40.75 -5.14 11.34
N CYS A 8 39.86 -5.98 11.89
CA CYS A 8 38.41 -5.70 11.75
C CYS A 8 37.43 -6.29 12.79
N ASP A 9 37.84 -7.21 13.68
CA ASP A 9 36.90 -7.83 14.64
C ASP A 9 36.38 -6.89 15.75
N LEU A 10 36.99 -5.70 15.91
CA LEU A 10 36.70 -4.80 17.03
C LEU A 10 35.33 -4.10 16.95
N THR A 11 34.65 -4.14 15.80
CA THR A 11 33.36 -3.45 15.56
C THR A 11 32.15 -4.30 15.92
N TYR A 12 32.19 -5.62 15.65
CA TYR A 12 31.07 -6.53 15.92
C TYR A 12 30.85 -6.75 17.42
N CYS A 13 31.94 -6.97 18.18
CA CYS A 13 31.89 -7.12 19.64
C CYS A 13 31.37 -5.84 20.34
N LYS A 14 31.73 -4.65 19.84
CA LYS A 14 31.20 -3.37 20.37
C LYS A 14 29.71 -3.21 20.13
N MET A 15 29.20 -3.55 18.95
CA MET A 15 27.74 -3.49 18.67
C MET A 15 26.95 -4.49 19.53
N ARG A 16 27.45 -5.72 19.70
CA ARG A 16 26.80 -6.73 20.57
C ARG A 16 26.82 -6.30 22.05
N GLY A 17 27.89 -5.66 22.51
CA GLY A 17 27.98 -5.04 23.83
C GLY A 17 26.94 -3.93 24.02
N ILE A 18 26.84 -2.99 23.08
CA ILE A 18 25.88 -1.88 23.13
C ILE A 18 24.42 -2.36 23.17
N VAL A 19 24.05 -3.36 22.36
CA VAL A 19 22.69 -3.95 22.39
C VAL A 19 22.41 -4.65 23.72
N THR A 20 23.40 -5.31 24.31
CA THR A 20 23.26 -5.97 25.62
C THR A 20 23.08 -4.93 26.73
N VAL A 21 23.86 -3.85 26.73
CA VAL A 21 23.74 -2.73 27.68
C VAL A 21 22.40 -2.02 27.54
N LEU A 22 21.94 -1.73 26.32
CA LEU A 22 20.61 -1.14 26.07
C LEU A 22 19.48 -2.05 26.57
N THR A 23 19.57 -3.36 26.32
CA THR A 23 18.55 -4.32 26.77
C THR A 23 18.55 -4.44 28.30
N ALA A 24 19.72 -4.47 28.93
CA ALA A 24 19.85 -4.45 30.39
C ALA A 24 19.29 -3.16 30.99
N PHE A 25 19.65 -1.99 30.45
CA PHE A 25 19.16 -0.67 30.88
C PHE A 25 17.64 -0.53 30.74
N ILE A 26 17.04 -1.03 29.65
CA ILE A 26 15.58 -1.05 29.48
C ILE A 26 14.93 -2.01 30.49
N LYS A 27 15.54 -3.16 30.77
CA LYS A 27 15.04 -4.14 31.75
C LYS A 27 15.13 -3.59 33.18
N GLU A 28 16.21 -2.90 33.52
CA GLU A 28 16.45 -2.21 34.79
C GLU A 28 15.47 -1.06 34.99
N ARG A 29 15.25 -0.21 33.97
CA ARG A 29 14.20 0.83 33.98
C ARG A 29 12.80 0.23 34.16
N LYS A 30 12.51 -0.92 33.56
CA LYS A 30 11.22 -1.62 33.71
C LYS A 30 11.05 -2.26 35.10
N MET A 31 12.12 -2.81 35.69
CA MET A 31 12.12 -3.27 37.08
C MET A 31 11.94 -2.10 38.04
N GLY A 32 12.70 -1.01 37.87
CA GLY A 32 12.57 0.20 38.70
C GLY A 32 11.17 0.82 38.65
N LEU A 33 10.49 0.77 37.50
CA LEU A 33 9.09 1.18 37.39
C LEU A 33 8.13 0.23 38.14
N ASN A 34 8.34 -1.09 38.03
CA ASN A 34 7.54 -2.07 38.78
C ASN A 34 7.77 -1.94 40.30
N ASP A 35 9.01 -1.80 40.76
CA ASP A 35 9.34 -1.59 42.18
C ASP A 35 8.77 -0.27 42.71
N PHE A 36 8.76 0.78 41.87
CA PHE A 36 8.12 2.05 42.20
C PHE A 36 6.59 1.92 42.33
N ILE A 37 5.94 1.20 41.41
CA ILE A 37 4.50 0.89 41.49
C ILE A 37 4.19 0.02 42.72
N GLN A 38 5.00 -0.99 43.01
CA GLN A 38 4.82 -1.84 44.20
C GLN A 38 5.00 -1.05 45.51
N LYS A 39 5.99 -0.13 45.58
CA LYS A 39 6.14 0.80 46.72
C LYS A 39 4.99 1.79 46.85
N LEU A 40 4.44 2.27 45.74
CA LEU A 40 3.24 3.11 45.71
C LEU A 40 2.03 2.38 46.32
N VAL A 41 1.78 1.14 45.87
CA VAL A 41 0.65 0.31 46.33
C VAL A 41 0.81 -0.14 47.78
N SER A 42 2.04 -0.39 48.24
CA SER A 42 2.33 -0.82 49.63
C SER A 42 2.48 0.32 50.64
N THR A 43 2.29 1.59 50.25
CA THR A 43 2.31 2.74 51.18
C THR A 43 0.88 3.26 51.44
N PRO A 44 0.27 2.97 52.61
CA PRO A 44 -1.17 3.19 52.84
C PRO A 44 -1.65 4.63 52.63
N HIS A 45 -0.79 5.61 52.92
CA HIS A 45 -1.13 7.04 52.86
C HIS A 45 -1.07 7.63 51.44
N ILE A 46 -0.34 7.00 50.51
CA ILE A 46 -0.15 7.52 49.15
C ILE A 46 -1.22 6.93 48.21
N CYS A 47 -1.59 5.66 48.41
CA CYS A 47 -2.63 4.99 47.62
C CYS A 47 -4.03 5.61 47.79
N GLN A 48 -4.25 6.38 48.87
CA GLN A 48 -5.49 7.12 49.14
C GLN A 48 -5.55 8.50 48.46
N HIS A 49 -4.46 8.97 47.84
CA HIS A 49 -4.45 10.26 47.15
C HIS A 49 -5.24 10.19 45.84
N VAL A 50 -6.16 11.14 45.61
CA VAL A 50 -7.14 11.11 44.51
C VAL A 50 -6.49 10.90 43.13
N GLU A 51 -5.36 11.57 42.87
CA GLU A 51 -4.63 11.45 41.60
C GLU A 51 -3.98 10.08 41.39
N VAL A 52 -3.51 9.43 42.47
CA VAL A 52 -2.92 8.09 42.42
C VAL A 52 -4.00 7.03 42.22
N ASN A 53 -5.14 7.18 42.90
CA ASN A 53 -6.30 6.30 42.78
C ASN A 53 -6.89 6.39 41.36
N ASN A 54 -6.98 7.59 40.78
CA ASN A 54 -7.36 7.81 39.38
C ASN A 54 -6.38 7.20 38.37
N PHE A 55 -5.08 7.14 38.69
CA PHE A 55 -4.06 6.52 37.82
C PHE A 55 -4.13 4.98 37.86
N LEU A 56 -4.50 4.39 39.00
CA LEU A 56 -4.62 2.94 39.17
C LEU A 56 -5.94 2.37 38.59
N LYS A 57 -7.03 3.16 38.56
CA LYS A 57 -8.36 2.71 38.12
C LYS A 57 -8.65 2.80 36.61
N ILE A 58 -7.63 2.99 35.77
CA ILE A 58 -7.82 3.24 34.33
C ILE A 58 -8.36 2.01 33.56
N ASP A 59 -8.20 0.78 34.10
CA ASP A 59 -8.59 -0.47 33.44
C ASP A 59 -9.90 -1.12 33.94
N GLU A 60 -10.57 -0.60 34.98
CA GLU A 60 -11.72 -1.30 35.62
C GLU A 60 -13.13 -0.87 35.14
N ASN A 61 -13.30 0.27 34.44
CA ASN A 61 -14.63 0.75 34.04
C ASN A 61 -15.13 0.14 32.71
N GLN A 62 -15.27 -1.20 32.68
CA GLN A 62 -16.15 -1.93 31.76
C GLN A 62 -16.83 -3.10 32.48
N ASN A 63 -18.05 -2.86 32.97
CA ASN A 63 -19.21 -3.79 33.14
C ASN A 63 -20.03 -3.38 34.37
N GLU A 64 -21.30 -2.99 34.19
CA GLU A 64 -22.46 -3.49 34.97
C GLU A 64 -23.79 -2.82 34.57
N GLN A 65 -24.88 -3.48 34.98
CA GLN A 65 -26.29 -3.28 34.63
C GLN A 65 -27.14 -3.73 35.85
N ASP A 66 -28.36 -3.25 36.12
CA ASP A 66 -29.22 -2.29 35.41
C ASP A 66 -30.17 -1.59 36.42
N ASP A 67 -31.36 -1.14 35.96
CA ASP A 67 -32.60 -0.86 36.73
C ASP A 67 -32.75 0.49 37.46
N GLY A 68 -33.93 1.14 37.25
CA GLY A 68 -34.44 2.23 38.10
C GLY A 68 -35.26 3.35 37.42
N ASP A 69 -36.46 3.01 36.93
CA ASP A 69 -37.63 3.87 36.57
C ASP A 69 -37.55 5.42 36.53
N GLU A 70 -38.02 6.03 35.42
CA GLU A 70 -39.27 6.84 35.40
C GLU A 70 -39.67 7.28 33.96
N LEU A 71 -40.98 7.45 33.72
CA LEU A 71 -41.63 7.92 32.48
C LEU A 71 -42.36 9.25 32.76
N PRO A 72 -42.49 10.20 31.80
CA PRO A 72 -43.66 10.14 30.91
C PRO A 72 -43.54 10.71 29.47
N ASP A 73 -44.18 9.97 28.54
CA ASP A 73 -45.10 10.39 27.47
C ASP A 73 -44.69 11.25 26.23
N SER A 74 -45.22 10.78 25.09
CA SER A 74 -45.60 11.47 23.84
C SER A 74 -44.57 12.17 22.94
N SER A 75 -44.25 11.53 21.82
CA SER A 75 -44.89 11.91 20.54
C SER A 75 -44.64 10.89 19.41
N MET A 76 -45.64 10.72 18.52
CA MET A 76 -45.58 9.79 17.39
C MET A 76 -44.72 10.33 16.24
N TYR A 77 -43.80 9.50 15.72
CA TYR A 77 -43.41 9.56 14.31
C TYR A 77 -43.30 8.15 13.72
N LEU A 78 -44.41 7.69 13.13
CA LEU A 78 -44.40 6.58 12.18
C LEU A 78 -43.60 6.99 10.95
N THR A 79 -42.45 6.35 10.72
CA THR A 79 -41.78 6.33 9.42
C THR A 79 -41.66 4.90 8.94
N SER A 80 -41.88 4.71 7.64
CA SER A 80 -42.28 3.42 7.07
C SER A 80 -41.19 2.35 7.15
N ARG A 81 -41.57 1.14 7.54
CA ARG A 81 -40.78 -0.08 7.28
C ARG A 81 -40.71 -0.33 5.76
N SER A 82 -39.70 0.21 5.10
CA SER A 82 -39.29 -0.26 3.78
C SER A 82 -38.46 -1.54 3.95
N SER A 83 -39.10 -2.69 3.75
CA SER A 83 -38.42 -3.98 3.67
C SER A 83 -37.63 -4.10 2.36
N LEU A 84 -36.41 -3.55 2.35
CA LEU A 84 -35.40 -3.77 1.32
C LEU A 84 -34.06 -3.98 2.03
N ALA A 85 -33.36 -5.04 1.63
CA ALA A 85 -32.17 -5.63 2.24
C ALA A 85 -31.33 -4.73 3.18
N GLU A 86 -31.14 -5.19 4.41
CA GLU A 86 -29.98 -4.77 5.22
C GLU A 86 -28.71 -5.25 4.50
N GLU A 87 -28.07 -4.37 3.73
CA GLU A 87 -26.66 -4.57 3.35
C GLU A 87 -25.87 -4.78 4.64
N THR A 88 -25.25 -5.96 4.77
CA THR A 88 -24.63 -6.41 6.02
C THR A 88 -23.41 -5.52 6.31
N GLN A 89 -23.63 -4.46 7.08
CA GLN A 89 -22.61 -3.44 7.32
C GLN A 89 -21.46 -4.04 8.12
N ILE A 90 -20.35 -4.33 7.43
CA ILE A 90 -19.13 -4.93 7.98
C ILE A 90 -18.62 -4.12 9.18
N LYS A 91 -18.35 -4.82 10.27
CA LYS A 91 -17.95 -4.29 11.58
C LYS A 91 -16.54 -4.77 11.99
N PRO A 92 -15.89 -4.08 12.94
CA PRO A 92 -14.61 -4.53 13.48
C PRO A 92 -14.63 -5.95 14.06
N CYS A 93 -15.78 -6.43 14.55
CA CYS A 93 -15.96 -7.75 15.15
C CYS A 93 -15.96 -8.92 14.15
N ASP A 94 -16.07 -8.63 12.85
CA ASP A 94 -16.20 -9.65 11.79
C ASP A 94 -14.82 -10.18 11.34
N PHE A 95 -13.76 -9.70 11.99
CA PHE A 95 -12.37 -10.05 11.73
C PHE A 95 -11.69 -10.63 12.98
N ASP A 96 -10.88 -11.68 12.77
CA ASP A 96 -9.91 -12.17 13.73
C ASP A 96 -8.58 -11.41 13.55
N TYR A 97 -8.22 -10.53 14.47
CA TYR A 97 -6.95 -9.79 14.40
C TYR A 97 -5.79 -10.65 14.91
N LEU A 98 -4.85 -10.98 14.01
CA LEU A 98 -3.81 -11.97 14.26
C LEU A 98 -2.49 -11.35 14.73
N LYS A 99 -2.05 -10.28 14.07
CA LYS A 99 -0.73 -9.66 14.36
C LYS A 99 -0.66 -8.21 13.91
N ILE A 100 0.05 -7.36 14.66
CA ILE A 100 0.44 -6.03 14.19
C ILE A 100 1.57 -6.22 13.17
N ILE A 101 1.37 -5.75 11.94
CA ILE A 101 2.33 -5.82 10.83
C ILE A 101 2.93 -4.46 10.46
N GLY A 102 2.32 -3.36 10.90
CA GLY A 102 2.85 -2.00 10.68
C GLY A 102 2.41 -1.00 11.74
N LYS A 103 3.15 0.11 11.87
CA LYS A 103 2.83 1.22 12.78
C LYS A 103 3.08 2.55 12.08
N GLY A 104 2.03 3.33 11.86
CA GLY A 104 2.09 4.61 11.15
C GLY A 104 1.90 5.82 12.07
N SER A 105 1.96 7.01 11.47
CA SER A 105 1.80 8.31 12.14
C SER A 105 0.47 8.54 12.88
N PHE A 106 -0.55 7.73 12.57
CA PHE A 106 -1.94 7.92 13.03
C PHE A 106 -2.57 6.64 13.61
N GLY A 107 -1.86 5.52 13.59
CA GLY A 107 -2.50 4.21 13.72
C GLY A 107 -1.56 3.02 13.60
N LYS A 108 -2.15 1.83 13.41
CA LYS A 108 -1.47 0.54 13.23
C LYS A 108 -2.05 -0.18 12.03
N VAL A 109 -1.26 -1.04 11.40
CA VAL A 109 -1.73 -2.00 10.40
C VAL A 109 -1.69 -3.38 11.03
N LEU A 110 -2.80 -4.12 10.95
CA LEU A 110 -2.92 -5.46 11.51
C LEU A 110 -3.22 -6.46 10.39
N LEU A 111 -2.54 -7.61 10.42
CA LEU A 111 -3.00 -8.80 9.72
C LEU A 111 -4.26 -9.29 10.42
N ALA A 112 -5.35 -9.42 9.69
CA ALA A 112 -6.60 -9.99 10.17
C ALA A 112 -7.17 -11.00 9.17
N ARG A 113 -8.00 -11.93 9.66
CA ARG A 113 -8.77 -12.87 8.84
C ARG A 113 -10.25 -12.52 8.95
N HIS A 114 -10.95 -12.37 7.82
CA HIS A 114 -12.40 -12.20 7.83
C HIS A 114 -13.07 -13.54 8.22
N LYS A 115 -14.00 -13.51 9.18
CA LYS A 115 -14.53 -14.73 9.80
C LYS A 115 -15.38 -15.57 8.85
N GLU A 116 -16.18 -14.93 8.00
CA GLU A 116 -17.07 -15.62 7.07
C GLU A 116 -16.32 -16.20 5.86
N SER A 117 -15.55 -15.35 5.15
CA SER A 117 -14.84 -15.79 3.94
C SER A 117 -13.49 -16.47 4.19
N SER A 118 -12.99 -16.48 5.43
CA SER A 118 -11.65 -16.95 5.81
C SER A 118 -10.46 -16.27 5.10
N ASN A 119 -10.71 -15.22 4.30
CA ASN A 119 -9.67 -14.46 3.60
C ASN A 119 -8.83 -13.60 4.55
N TYR A 120 -7.56 -13.38 4.20
CA TYR A 120 -6.61 -12.58 4.97
C TYR A 120 -6.46 -11.16 4.40
N TYR A 121 -6.41 -10.17 5.29
CA TYR A 121 -6.40 -8.75 4.95
C TYR A 121 -5.43 -7.95 5.81
N ALA A 122 -4.96 -6.82 5.28
CA ALA A 122 -4.25 -5.79 6.01
C ALA A 122 -5.22 -4.70 6.48
N VAL A 123 -5.53 -4.67 7.78
CA VAL A 123 -6.46 -3.69 8.35
C VAL A 123 -5.69 -2.49 8.90
N LYS A 124 -5.75 -1.35 8.20
CA LYS A 124 -5.18 -0.06 8.61
C LYS A 124 -6.16 0.64 9.56
N VAL A 125 -5.86 0.62 10.86
CA VAL A 125 -6.70 1.19 11.93
C VAL A 125 -6.13 2.53 12.39
N LEU A 126 -6.88 3.62 12.16
CA LEU A 126 -6.47 4.99 12.45
C LEU A 126 -7.31 5.61 13.57
N GLN A 127 -6.69 6.40 14.46
CA GLN A 127 -7.39 7.05 15.57
C GLN A 127 -7.87 8.46 15.22
N LYS A 128 -9.19 8.70 15.27
CA LYS A 128 -9.79 10.01 14.95
C LYS A 128 -9.17 11.14 15.77
N LYS A 129 -8.97 10.93 17.08
CA LYS A 129 -8.33 11.91 17.99
C LYS A 129 -6.93 12.34 17.55
N ILE A 130 -6.13 11.44 16.98
CA ILE A 130 -4.77 11.74 16.49
C ILE A 130 -4.85 12.50 15.15
N ILE A 131 -5.73 12.08 14.23
CA ILE A 131 -5.95 12.76 12.94
C ILE A 131 -6.40 14.21 13.17
N MET A 132 -7.39 14.41 14.05
CA MET A 132 -7.89 15.74 14.42
C MET A 132 -6.79 16.62 15.03
N LYS A 133 -5.98 16.08 15.95
CA LYS A 133 -4.86 16.80 16.57
C LYS A 133 -3.79 17.23 15.55
N LYS A 134 -3.53 16.41 14.53
CA LYS A 134 -2.55 16.71 13.48
C LYS A 134 -3.12 17.54 12.31
N LYS A 135 -4.45 17.72 12.24
CA LYS A 135 -5.18 18.41 11.14
C LYS A 135 -5.11 17.68 9.78
N GLU A 136 -5.03 16.36 9.82
CA GLU A 136 -4.75 15.49 8.67
C GLU A 136 -6.02 14.87 8.04
N GLN A 137 -7.22 15.35 8.42
CA GLN A 137 -8.51 14.79 7.96
C GLN A 137 -8.62 14.77 6.43
N LYS A 138 -8.11 15.81 5.76
CA LYS A 138 -8.20 15.94 4.29
C LYS A 138 -7.41 14.85 3.56
N HIS A 139 -6.22 14.47 4.06
CA HIS A 139 -5.40 13.42 3.45
C HIS A 139 -6.03 12.04 3.64
N ILE A 140 -6.57 11.73 4.83
CA ILE A 140 -7.27 10.46 5.07
C ILE A 140 -8.55 10.32 4.23
N MET A 141 -9.28 11.42 4.01
CA MET A 141 -10.45 11.41 3.11
C MET A 141 -10.06 11.29 1.64
N ALA A 142 -8.91 11.86 1.22
CA ALA A 142 -8.36 11.67 -0.11
C ALA A 142 -7.91 10.22 -0.34
N GLU A 143 -7.22 9.60 0.64
CA GLU A 143 -6.85 8.17 0.60
C GLU A 143 -8.08 7.28 0.34
N ARG A 144 -9.17 7.52 1.09
CA ARG A 144 -10.44 6.82 0.91
C ARG A 144 -11.04 7.06 -0.47
N SER A 145 -11.05 8.30 -0.94
CA SER A 145 -11.64 8.67 -2.23
C SER A 145 -10.92 7.98 -3.40
N VAL A 146 -9.58 8.00 -3.40
CA VAL A 146 -8.73 7.28 -4.36
C VAL A 146 -9.00 5.78 -4.33
N LEU A 147 -8.93 5.16 -3.15
CA LEU A 147 -9.16 3.72 -2.99
C LEU A 147 -10.58 3.27 -3.37
N MET A 148 -11.59 4.12 -3.17
CA MET A 148 -12.98 3.84 -3.55
C MET A 148 -13.27 3.92 -5.05
N LYS A 149 -12.34 4.42 -5.88
CA LYS A 149 -12.52 4.46 -7.35
C LYS A 149 -12.43 3.09 -8.04
N ASN A 150 -12.46 2.00 -7.28
CA ASN A 150 -12.32 0.62 -7.78
C ASN A 150 -11.05 0.47 -8.64
N ILE A 151 -9.92 0.88 -8.05
CA ILE A 151 -8.58 0.77 -8.66
C ILE A 151 -8.29 -0.71 -8.93
N LYS A 152 -8.42 -1.12 -10.19
CA LYS A 152 -8.14 -2.48 -10.66
C LYS A 152 -6.83 -2.50 -11.44
N HIS A 153 -5.74 -2.77 -10.75
CA HIS A 153 -4.44 -2.97 -11.39
C HIS A 153 -3.60 -3.93 -10.53
N PRO A 154 -2.93 -4.95 -11.12
CA PRO A 154 -2.25 -6.00 -10.35
C PRO A 154 -1.16 -5.47 -9.41
N PHE A 155 -0.58 -4.31 -9.74
CA PHE A 155 0.52 -3.71 -8.98
C PHE A 155 0.07 -2.54 -8.06
N LEU A 156 -1.22 -2.45 -7.72
CA LEU A 156 -1.78 -1.45 -6.80
C LEU A 156 -2.60 -2.16 -5.71
N VAL A 157 -2.45 -1.76 -4.44
CA VAL A 157 -3.23 -2.36 -3.35
C VAL A 157 -4.72 -1.97 -3.46
N GLY A 158 -5.59 -2.97 -3.41
CA GLY A 158 -7.04 -2.81 -3.42
C GLY A 158 -7.64 -2.54 -2.04
N LEU A 159 -8.80 -1.88 -2.02
CA LEU A 159 -9.64 -1.68 -0.85
C LEU A 159 -10.87 -2.59 -0.95
N HIS A 160 -11.02 -3.48 0.04
CA HIS A 160 -12.19 -4.37 0.14
C HIS A 160 -13.31 -3.71 0.94
N PHE A 161 -12.98 -3.11 2.09
CA PHE A 161 -13.96 -2.48 2.98
C PHE A 161 -13.41 -1.21 3.61
N SER A 162 -14.27 -0.19 3.79
CA SER A 162 -13.97 0.97 4.65
C SER A 162 -15.12 1.21 5.61
N PHE A 163 -14.82 1.30 6.91
CA PHE A 163 -15.81 1.51 7.96
C PHE A 163 -15.22 2.30 9.14
N GLN A 164 -16.06 2.69 10.09
CA GLN A 164 -15.66 3.52 11.23
C GLN A 164 -16.41 3.15 12.51
N THR A 165 -15.75 3.36 13.66
CA THR A 165 -16.39 3.41 14.98
C THR A 165 -16.51 4.85 15.44
N THR A 166 -17.00 5.10 16.65
CA THR A 166 -17.00 6.42 17.29
C THR A 166 -15.60 7.06 17.31
N ASP A 167 -14.57 6.26 17.55
CA ASP A 167 -13.19 6.72 17.83
C ASP A 167 -12.13 6.39 16.74
N LYS A 168 -12.42 5.45 15.83
CA LYS A 168 -11.45 4.94 14.83
C LYS A 168 -12.01 4.92 13.40
N LEU A 169 -11.11 4.89 12.43
CA LEU A 169 -11.36 4.60 11.02
C LEU A 169 -10.63 3.32 10.64
N TYR A 170 -11.22 2.53 9.74
CA TYR A 170 -10.70 1.23 9.29
C TYR A 170 -10.68 1.19 7.75
N PHE A 171 -9.53 0.81 7.19
CA PHE A 171 -9.41 0.38 5.80
C PHE A 171 -9.00 -1.09 5.81
N VAL A 172 -9.73 -1.93 5.08
CA VAL A 172 -9.41 -3.35 4.90
C VAL A 172 -8.84 -3.50 3.49
N LEU A 173 -7.53 -3.70 3.41
CA LEU A 173 -6.73 -3.73 2.20
C LEU A 173 -6.24 -5.15 1.90
N ASP A 174 -5.75 -5.41 0.68
CA ASP A 174 -5.07 -6.67 0.38
C ASP A 174 -3.91 -6.94 1.34
N TYR A 175 -3.76 -8.20 1.75
CA TYR A 175 -2.61 -8.62 2.55
C TYR A 175 -1.42 -9.01 1.65
N VAL A 176 -0.48 -8.09 1.50
CA VAL A 176 0.76 -8.28 0.74
C VAL A 176 1.88 -8.72 1.69
N ASN A 177 2.43 -9.92 1.50
CA ASN A 177 3.20 -10.64 2.53
C ASN A 177 4.71 -10.80 2.26
N GLY A 178 5.21 -10.45 1.07
CA GLY A 178 6.65 -10.44 0.74
C GLY A 178 7.43 -9.27 1.36
N GLY A 179 6.74 -8.28 1.91
CA GLY A 179 7.32 -7.16 2.66
C GLY A 179 7.79 -5.98 1.80
N GLU A 180 8.29 -4.94 2.45
CA GLU A 180 8.74 -3.69 1.81
C GLU A 180 9.98 -3.90 0.92
N LEU A 181 10.00 -3.28 -0.26
CA LEU A 181 11.16 -3.24 -1.15
C LEU A 181 12.39 -2.66 -0.43
N PHE A 182 12.16 -1.67 0.45
CA PHE A 182 13.16 -1.10 1.35
C PHE A 182 13.90 -2.16 2.17
N TYR A 183 13.19 -3.13 2.76
CA TYR A 183 13.79 -4.19 3.57
C TYR A 183 14.73 -5.07 2.74
N HIS A 184 14.31 -5.46 1.53
CA HIS A 184 15.14 -6.28 0.64
C HIS A 184 16.37 -5.51 0.16
N LEU A 185 16.21 -4.23 -0.21
CA LEU A 185 17.30 -3.38 -0.67
C LEU A 185 18.31 -3.05 0.44
N GLN A 186 17.85 -2.79 1.67
CA GLN A 186 18.70 -2.65 2.86
C GLN A 186 19.60 -3.87 3.09
N ARG A 187 19.06 -5.08 2.89
CA ARG A 187 19.75 -6.35 3.08
C ARG A 187 20.75 -6.66 1.95
N GLU A 188 20.37 -6.44 0.71
CA GLU A 188 21.17 -6.77 -0.48
C GLU A 188 22.11 -5.63 -0.93
N ARG A 189 21.94 -4.43 -0.38
CA ARG A 189 22.64 -3.16 -0.70
C ARG A 189 22.31 -2.58 -2.07
N ILE A 190 22.27 -3.42 -3.10
CA ILE A 190 21.87 -3.07 -4.48
C ILE A 190 21.12 -4.25 -5.09
N PHE A 191 20.30 -3.97 -6.11
CA PHE A 191 19.76 -4.97 -7.02
C PHE A 191 20.50 -4.91 -8.36
N LEU A 192 20.69 -6.07 -8.99
CA LEU A 192 21.21 -6.15 -10.34
C LEU A 192 20.20 -5.57 -11.35
N GLU A 193 20.71 -5.02 -12.44
CA GLU A 193 19.88 -4.32 -13.44
C GLU A 193 18.67 -5.12 -13.95
N PRO A 194 18.72 -6.45 -14.20
CA PRO A 194 17.53 -7.20 -14.61
C PRO A 194 16.40 -7.16 -13.58
N ARG A 195 16.71 -7.21 -12.27
CA ARG A 195 15.72 -7.13 -11.18
C ARG A 195 15.18 -5.71 -11.03
N ALA A 196 16.07 -4.71 -11.04
CA ALA A 196 15.69 -3.31 -10.96
C ALA A 196 14.81 -2.88 -12.16
N ARG A 197 15.12 -3.38 -13.36
CA ARG A 197 14.32 -3.17 -14.60
C ARG A 197 12.94 -3.80 -14.50
N PHE A 198 12.84 -5.03 -13.99
CA PHE A 198 11.57 -5.72 -13.78
C PHE A 198 10.65 -4.92 -12.86
N TYR A 199 11.14 -4.56 -11.66
CA TYR A 199 10.35 -3.75 -10.72
C TYR A 199 10.02 -2.34 -11.27
N ALA A 200 10.95 -1.69 -11.96
CA ALA A 200 10.68 -0.38 -12.55
C ALA A 200 9.60 -0.42 -13.64
N ALA A 201 9.48 -1.51 -14.40
CA ALA A 201 8.41 -1.71 -15.37
C ALA A 201 7.04 -1.88 -14.70
N GLU A 202 6.96 -2.68 -13.61
CA GLU A 202 5.72 -2.86 -12.84
C GLU A 202 5.27 -1.56 -12.17
N ILE A 203 6.20 -0.81 -11.57
CA ILE A 203 5.93 0.51 -11.00
C ILE A 203 5.47 1.49 -12.09
N ALA A 204 6.12 1.51 -13.26
CA ALA A 204 5.73 2.39 -14.37
C ALA A 204 4.31 2.07 -14.89
N SER A 205 3.94 0.79 -14.97
CA SER A 205 2.58 0.36 -15.30
C SER A 205 1.56 0.87 -14.29
N ALA A 206 1.87 0.73 -12.99
CA ALA A 206 1.01 1.20 -11.90
C ALA A 206 0.80 2.72 -11.91
N LEU A 207 1.87 3.49 -12.14
CA LEU A 207 1.81 4.94 -12.28
C LEU A 207 1.03 5.35 -13.54
N GLY A 208 1.29 4.72 -14.69
CA GLY A 208 0.57 4.99 -15.94
C GLY A 208 -0.94 4.76 -15.80
N TYR A 209 -1.35 3.69 -15.09
CA TYR A 209 -2.75 3.44 -14.76
C TYR A 209 -3.35 4.57 -13.89
N LEU A 210 -2.69 4.96 -12.79
CA LEU A 210 -3.15 6.08 -11.95
C LEU A 210 -3.27 7.40 -12.74
N HIS A 211 -2.28 7.68 -13.60
CA HIS A 211 -2.25 8.88 -14.44
C HIS A 211 -3.40 8.90 -15.46
N SER A 212 -3.77 7.73 -16.01
CA SER A 212 -4.95 7.59 -16.89
C SER A 212 -6.28 7.87 -16.18
N LEU A 213 -6.32 7.71 -14.84
CA LEU A 213 -7.47 8.04 -13.99
C LEU A 213 -7.41 9.48 -13.42
N HIS A 214 -6.49 10.33 -13.90
CA HIS A 214 -6.23 11.68 -13.39
C HIS A 214 -5.85 11.71 -11.90
N ILE A 215 -5.06 10.72 -11.46
CA ILE A 215 -4.52 10.58 -10.10
C ILE A 215 -2.99 10.67 -10.16
N VAL A 216 -2.40 11.58 -9.38
CA VAL A 216 -0.94 11.67 -9.17
C VAL A 216 -0.59 11.11 -7.80
N TYR A 217 0.42 10.27 -7.71
CA TYR A 217 0.71 9.44 -6.53
C TYR A 217 1.51 10.16 -5.44
N ARG A 218 2.58 10.87 -5.84
CA ARG A 218 3.39 11.84 -5.06
C ARG A 218 4.21 11.36 -3.86
N ASP A 219 4.21 10.07 -3.53
CA ASP A 219 5.05 9.53 -2.44
C ASP A 219 5.65 8.15 -2.78
N LEU A 220 6.18 8.00 -4.00
CA LEU A 220 6.87 6.78 -4.42
C LEU A 220 8.28 6.71 -3.82
N LYS A 221 8.48 5.65 -3.02
CA LYS A 221 9.69 5.32 -2.28
C LYS A 221 9.68 3.82 -1.91
N PRO A 222 10.83 3.17 -1.62
CA PRO A 222 10.88 1.73 -1.37
C PRO A 222 10.05 1.24 -0.16
N GLU A 223 9.67 2.11 0.77
CA GLU A 223 8.80 1.77 1.91
C GLU A 223 7.32 1.65 1.52
N ASN A 224 6.89 2.39 0.49
CA ASN A 224 5.51 2.35 -0.05
C ASN A 224 5.36 1.32 -1.19
N ILE A 225 6.39 0.53 -1.43
CA ILE A 225 6.46 -0.51 -2.47
C ILE A 225 6.59 -1.85 -1.75
N LEU A 226 5.57 -2.70 -1.85
CA LEU A 226 5.58 -4.04 -1.27
C LEU A 226 5.86 -5.10 -2.35
N LEU A 227 6.34 -6.27 -1.94
CA LEU A 227 6.39 -7.47 -2.78
C LEU A 227 5.30 -8.46 -2.35
N ASP A 228 4.62 -9.06 -3.31
CA ASP A 228 3.64 -10.13 -3.06
C ASP A 228 4.32 -11.50 -2.85
N SER A 229 3.51 -12.56 -2.77
CA SER A 229 3.99 -13.93 -2.56
C SER A 229 4.77 -14.53 -3.75
N GLN A 230 4.61 -13.96 -4.95
CA GLN A 230 5.30 -14.38 -6.18
C GLN A 230 6.51 -13.48 -6.50
N GLY A 231 6.62 -12.33 -5.83
CA GLY A 231 7.68 -11.35 -6.00
C GLY A 231 7.33 -10.19 -6.93
N HIS A 232 6.05 -9.99 -7.25
CA HIS A 232 5.56 -8.82 -7.98
C HIS A 232 5.41 -7.61 -7.07
N ILE A 233 5.57 -6.42 -7.64
CA ILE A 233 5.42 -5.13 -6.95
C ILE A 233 3.95 -4.83 -6.69
N VAL A 234 3.63 -4.33 -5.49
CA VAL A 234 2.34 -3.72 -5.15
C VAL A 234 2.57 -2.37 -4.46
N LEU A 235 2.13 -1.27 -5.07
CA LEU A 235 2.16 0.06 -4.43
C LEU A 235 1.09 0.17 -3.35
N THR A 236 1.43 0.81 -2.23
CA THR A 236 0.53 1.03 -1.08
C THR A 236 0.48 2.50 -0.64
N ASP A 237 -0.26 2.81 0.42
CA ASP A 237 -0.39 4.13 1.08
C ASP A 237 -0.69 5.33 0.13
N PHE A 238 -1.90 5.38 -0.42
CA PHE A 238 -2.39 6.48 -1.27
C PHE A 238 -2.66 7.81 -0.51
N GLY A 239 -2.17 7.97 0.73
CA GLY A 239 -2.47 9.10 1.60
C GLY A 239 -2.04 10.47 1.07
N LEU A 240 -1.04 10.51 0.18
CA LEU A 240 -0.56 11.73 -0.47
C LEU A 240 -1.00 11.86 -1.94
N CYS A 241 -1.87 10.98 -2.43
CA CYS A 241 -2.38 11.08 -3.80
C CYS A 241 -3.18 12.37 -4.04
N LYS A 242 -3.25 12.78 -5.31
CA LYS A 242 -4.04 13.93 -5.76
C LYS A 242 -4.87 13.56 -6.98
N GLU A 243 -6.18 13.57 -6.78
CA GLU A 243 -7.16 13.38 -7.85
C GLU A 243 -7.49 14.69 -8.58
N GLY A 244 -8.04 14.54 -9.79
CA GLY A 244 -8.62 15.65 -10.56
C GLY A 244 -7.59 16.52 -11.25
N LEU A 245 -6.37 16.02 -11.48
CA LEU A 245 -5.46 16.65 -12.43
C LEU A 245 -5.78 16.13 -13.84
N GLU A 246 -6.67 16.86 -14.51
CA GLU A 246 -6.83 16.81 -15.95
C GLU A 246 -5.48 17.06 -16.65
N ASN A 247 -5.37 16.81 -17.97
CA ASN A 247 -4.07 16.78 -18.67
C ASN A 247 -3.22 18.07 -18.56
N ASN A 248 -3.84 19.24 -18.30
CA ASN A 248 -3.15 20.52 -18.06
C ASN A 248 -3.28 21.01 -16.59
N GLY A 249 -3.87 20.20 -15.71
CA GLY A 249 -4.07 20.49 -14.29
C GLY A 249 -2.76 20.46 -13.52
N THR A 250 -2.62 21.35 -12.54
CA THR A 250 -1.44 21.41 -11.67
C THR A 250 -1.85 21.51 -10.19
N THR A 251 -0.90 21.24 -9.30
CA THR A 251 -1.06 21.44 -7.86
C THR A 251 0.19 22.07 -7.26
N THR A 252 0.05 22.69 -6.09
CA THR A 252 1.09 23.48 -5.41
C THR A 252 1.37 22.96 -3.99
N THR A 253 0.76 21.84 -3.58
CA THR A 253 0.96 21.26 -2.25
C THR A 253 2.40 20.75 -2.11
N PHE A 254 3.14 21.28 -1.15
CA PHE A 254 4.45 20.75 -0.78
C PHE A 254 4.25 19.45 0.03
N CYS A 255 4.49 18.29 -0.58
CA CYS A 255 4.35 16.97 0.03
C CYS A 255 5.28 15.95 -0.65
N GLY A 256 5.46 14.79 -0.01
CA GLY A 256 6.37 13.73 -0.44
C GLY A 256 7.57 13.58 0.52
N THR A 257 8.33 12.51 0.34
CA THR A 257 9.48 12.18 1.20
C THR A 257 10.76 12.88 0.71
N PRO A 258 11.54 13.59 1.57
CA PRO A 258 12.58 14.55 1.17
C PRO A 258 13.60 14.08 0.13
N GLU A 259 14.01 12.82 0.22
CA GLU A 259 15.00 12.15 -0.64
C GLU A 259 14.53 11.97 -2.09
N TYR A 260 13.20 11.98 -2.31
CA TYR A 260 12.55 11.70 -3.60
C TYR A 260 11.82 12.93 -4.19
N LEU A 261 11.84 14.08 -3.49
CA LEU A 261 11.16 15.29 -3.94
C LEU A 261 11.73 15.78 -5.29
N ALA A 262 10.83 16.05 -6.25
CA ALA A 262 11.20 16.63 -7.53
C ALA A 262 11.62 18.11 -7.41
N PRO A 263 12.53 18.62 -8.28
CA PRO A 263 13.06 19.98 -8.20
C PRO A 263 11.98 21.07 -8.18
N GLU A 264 10.92 20.91 -8.99
CA GLU A 264 9.78 21.83 -9.06
C GLU A 264 8.98 21.89 -7.75
N VAL A 265 8.89 20.77 -7.01
CA VAL A 265 8.24 20.72 -5.68
C VAL A 265 9.09 21.46 -4.65
N LEU A 266 10.41 21.26 -4.66
CA LEU A 266 11.35 22.01 -3.81
C LEU A 266 11.32 23.52 -4.08
N GLN A 267 11.18 23.90 -5.35
CA GLN A 267 11.02 25.30 -5.79
C GLN A 267 9.62 25.87 -5.53
N LYS A 268 8.69 25.08 -4.97
CA LYS A 268 7.28 25.45 -4.71
C LYS A 268 6.53 25.91 -5.96
N GLN A 269 6.91 25.41 -7.12
CA GLN A 269 6.23 25.66 -8.38
C GLN A 269 4.94 24.81 -8.47
N ALA A 270 4.02 25.21 -9.34
CA ALA A 270 2.87 24.38 -9.68
C ALA A 270 3.34 23.20 -10.55
N TYR A 271 3.11 21.98 -10.07
CA TYR A 271 3.57 20.73 -10.69
C TYR A 271 2.41 19.81 -11.08
N ASP A 272 2.69 18.78 -11.87
CA ASP A 272 1.72 17.85 -12.48
C ASP A 272 2.16 16.39 -12.26
N ARG A 273 1.65 15.45 -13.08
CA ARG A 273 1.97 14.02 -13.03
C ARG A 273 3.46 13.66 -13.21
N THR A 274 4.27 14.55 -13.78
CA THR A 274 5.71 14.34 -14.03
C THR A 274 6.55 14.18 -12.76
N VAL A 275 6.04 14.53 -11.58
CA VAL A 275 6.74 14.28 -10.30
C VAL A 275 6.86 12.80 -9.99
N ASP A 276 5.89 11.97 -10.39
CA ASP A 276 5.93 10.52 -10.15
C ASP A 276 7.03 9.85 -10.98
N TRP A 277 7.28 10.33 -12.21
CA TRP A 277 8.38 9.86 -13.05
C TRP A 277 9.76 10.23 -12.48
N TRP A 278 9.88 11.41 -11.86
CA TRP A 278 11.09 11.75 -11.10
C TRP A 278 11.31 10.79 -9.91
N CYS A 279 10.24 10.45 -9.18
CA CYS A 279 10.31 9.50 -8.08
C CYS A 279 10.69 8.10 -8.59
N LEU A 280 10.15 7.65 -9.74
CA LEU A 280 10.54 6.39 -10.37
C LEU A 280 12.03 6.37 -10.73
N GLY A 281 12.56 7.46 -11.29
CA GLY A 281 14.00 7.62 -11.55
C GLY A 281 14.83 7.55 -10.28
N SER A 282 14.33 8.12 -9.18
CA SER A 282 15.00 8.12 -7.88
C SER A 282 15.03 6.73 -7.23
N VAL A 283 13.90 6.00 -7.26
CA VAL A 283 13.80 4.61 -6.78
C VAL A 283 14.62 3.65 -7.65
N LEU A 284 14.59 3.81 -8.98
CA LEU A 284 15.43 3.03 -9.90
C LEU A 284 16.93 3.26 -9.64
N TYR A 285 17.33 4.52 -9.42
CA TYR A 285 18.70 4.84 -9.05
C TYR A 285 19.08 4.17 -7.73
N GLU A 286 18.22 4.25 -6.71
CA GLU A 286 18.47 3.64 -5.40
C GLU A 286 18.57 2.11 -5.50
N MET A 287 17.72 1.45 -6.28
CA MET A 287 17.85 0.01 -6.56
C MET A 287 19.21 -0.33 -7.18
N LEU A 288 19.73 0.48 -8.10
CA LEU A 288 20.97 0.20 -8.83
C LEU A 288 22.26 0.61 -8.07
N TYR A 289 22.18 1.56 -7.14
CA TYR A 289 23.34 2.17 -6.49
C TYR A 289 23.29 2.19 -4.94
N GLY A 290 22.17 1.82 -4.34
CA GLY A 290 21.99 1.57 -2.90
C GLY A 290 21.67 2.79 -2.04
N LEU A 291 21.59 3.98 -2.64
CA LEU A 291 21.16 5.24 -2.01
C LEU A 291 20.46 6.12 -3.05
N PRO A 292 19.52 7.01 -2.66
CA PRO A 292 18.89 7.98 -3.55
C PRO A 292 19.92 8.91 -4.24
N PRO A 293 19.64 9.39 -5.47
CA PRO A 293 20.64 10.01 -6.35
C PRO A 293 21.34 11.26 -5.82
N PHE A 294 20.70 11.96 -4.87
CA PHE A 294 21.16 13.24 -4.34
C PHE A 294 21.36 13.24 -2.81
N TYR A 295 21.27 12.05 -2.20
CA TYR A 295 21.24 11.85 -0.75
C TYR A 295 22.39 12.56 -0.01
N SER A 296 22.05 13.30 1.04
CA SER A 296 23.00 13.77 2.05
C SER A 296 22.35 13.73 3.43
N ARG A 297 23.18 13.53 4.47
CA ARG A 297 22.75 13.67 5.87
C ARG A 297 22.33 15.09 6.23
N ASN A 298 22.75 16.08 5.44
CA ASN A 298 22.30 17.46 5.56
C ASN A 298 21.17 17.72 4.54
N THR A 299 19.94 17.90 5.03
CA THR A 299 18.76 18.14 4.18
C THR A 299 18.91 19.36 3.27
N ALA A 300 19.57 20.44 3.72
CA ALA A 300 19.79 21.62 2.89
C ALA A 300 20.80 21.35 1.76
N GLU A 301 21.84 20.53 2.03
CA GLU A 301 22.76 20.08 0.98
C GLU A 301 22.05 19.13 0.00
N MET A 302 21.22 18.20 0.50
CA MET A 302 20.42 17.30 -0.33
C MET A 302 19.48 18.08 -1.26
N TYR A 303 18.77 19.09 -0.77
CA TYR A 303 17.94 19.95 -1.61
C TYR A 303 18.79 20.72 -2.64
N ASN A 304 19.94 21.26 -2.26
CA ASN A 304 20.87 21.89 -3.21
C ASN A 304 21.38 20.90 -4.28
N ASN A 305 21.61 19.64 -3.92
CA ASN A 305 21.99 18.57 -4.84
C ASN A 305 20.85 18.25 -5.83
N ILE A 306 19.62 18.08 -5.32
CA ILE A 306 18.40 17.87 -6.13
C ILE A 306 18.19 19.01 -7.13
N LEU A 307 18.44 20.26 -6.73
CA LEU A 307 18.27 21.43 -7.59
C LEU A 307 19.41 21.63 -8.62
N HIS A 308 20.66 21.27 -8.29
CA HIS A 308 21.82 21.75 -9.07
C HIS A 308 22.85 20.70 -9.51
N LYS A 309 22.95 19.52 -8.87
CA LYS A 309 23.92 18.48 -9.26
C LYS A 309 23.31 17.47 -10.25
N SER A 310 24.11 16.94 -11.16
CA SER A 310 23.75 15.76 -11.97
C SER A 310 23.88 14.47 -11.14
N PRO A 311 23.08 13.42 -11.42
CA PRO A 311 23.22 12.13 -10.74
C PRO A 311 24.56 11.47 -11.10
N VAL A 312 25.18 10.77 -10.15
CA VAL A 312 26.48 10.10 -10.36
C VAL A 312 26.23 8.69 -10.90
N LEU A 313 26.43 8.50 -12.20
CA LEU A 313 26.21 7.21 -12.86
C LEU A 313 27.55 6.44 -12.97
N LYS A 314 27.63 5.31 -12.27
CA LYS A 314 28.81 4.43 -12.29
C LYS A 314 28.73 3.46 -13.49
N PRO A 315 29.85 2.87 -13.94
CA PRO A 315 29.86 2.01 -15.13
C PRO A 315 29.13 0.66 -14.97
N ASN A 316 28.66 0.30 -13.77
CA ASN A 316 27.98 -0.98 -13.49
C ASN A 316 26.53 -1.11 -13.98
N VAL A 317 26.02 -0.12 -14.71
CA VAL A 317 24.69 -0.11 -15.35
C VAL A 317 24.89 0.04 -16.87
N SER A 318 24.03 -0.59 -17.67
CA SER A 318 24.04 -0.49 -19.13
C SER A 318 23.82 0.94 -19.65
N ASN A 319 24.18 1.21 -20.91
CA ASN A 319 23.93 2.53 -21.52
C ASN A 319 22.44 2.88 -21.51
N SER A 320 21.56 1.95 -21.88
CA SER A 320 20.10 2.14 -21.84
C SER A 320 19.57 2.38 -20.42
N GLY A 321 20.16 1.73 -19.40
CA GLY A 321 19.84 2.02 -18.00
C GLY A 321 20.28 3.42 -17.55
N ARG A 322 21.41 3.93 -18.08
CA ARG A 322 21.85 5.31 -17.83
C ARG A 322 20.96 6.33 -18.56
N GLU A 323 20.66 6.10 -19.84
CA GLU A 323 19.74 6.94 -20.63
C GLU A 323 18.36 7.05 -19.98
N LEU A 324 17.81 5.94 -19.46
CA LEU A 324 16.56 5.92 -18.72
C LEU A 324 16.63 6.76 -17.44
N LEU A 325 17.71 6.61 -16.66
CA LEU A 325 17.94 7.42 -15.45
C LEU A 325 18.10 8.91 -15.76
N GLU A 326 18.84 9.25 -16.81
CA GLU A 326 19.04 10.64 -17.26
C GLU A 326 17.74 11.28 -17.76
N GLY A 327 16.87 10.50 -18.43
CA GLY A 327 15.55 10.95 -18.87
C GLY A 327 14.56 11.17 -17.72
N LEU A 328 14.50 10.23 -16.76
CA LEU A 328 13.62 10.32 -15.58
C LEU A 328 14.09 11.39 -14.58
N LEU A 329 15.40 11.57 -14.40
CA LEU A 329 16.01 12.55 -13.49
C LEU A 329 16.33 13.90 -14.17
N GLN A 330 15.65 14.23 -15.28
CA GLN A 330 15.68 15.60 -15.81
C GLN A 330 15.05 16.58 -14.83
N LYS A 331 15.80 17.63 -14.50
CA LYS A 331 15.35 18.68 -13.58
C LYS A 331 14.26 19.56 -14.20
N ASP A 332 14.37 19.82 -15.49
CA ASP A 332 13.33 20.48 -16.27
C ASP A 332 12.23 19.46 -16.61
N ARG A 333 11.09 19.55 -15.90
CA ARG A 333 9.94 18.64 -16.10
C ARG A 333 9.44 18.61 -17.55
N THR A 334 9.63 19.68 -18.34
CA THR A 334 9.17 19.73 -19.74
C THR A 334 10.05 18.89 -20.69
N LYS A 335 11.22 18.45 -20.20
CA LYS A 335 12.17 17.58 -20.89
C LYS A 335 12.27 16.19 -20.24
N ARG A 336 11.52 15.95 -19.17
CA ARG A 336 11.55 14.69 -18.42
C ARG A 336 10.77 13.60 -19.16
N LEU A 337 11.31 12.39 -19.14
CA LEU A 337 10.65 11.22 -19.67
C LEU A 337 9.32 10.99 -18.93
N GLY A 338 8.24 10.72 -19.68
CA GLY A 338 6.88 10.58 -19.16
C GLY A 338 6.02 11.85 -19.25
N VAL A 339 6.54 12.95 -19.83
CA VAL A 339 5.74 14.16 -20.10
C VAL A 339 4.99 14.09 -21.43
N LYS A 340 5.39 13.21 -22.37
CA LYS A 340 4.75 13.04 -23.68
C LYS A 340 4.05 11.69 -23.84
N ASP A 341 3.65 11.09 -22.72
CA ASP A 341 3.09 9.73 -22.65
C ASP A 341 4.03 8.67 -23.22
N ASP A 342 5.34 8.86 -22.99
CA ASP A 342 6.47 8.08 -23.50
C ASP A 342 6.47 6.58 -23.09
N PHE A 343 5.51 6.15 -22.26
CA PHE A 343 5.42 4.82 -21.67
C PHE A 343 4.24 3.97 -22.17
N ILE A 344 3.35 4.51 -23.03
CA ILE A 344 1.99 3.94 -23.24
C ILE A 344 1.76 3.38 -24.66
N THR A 345 2.79 2.91 -25.36
CA THR A 345 2.62 2.11 -26.58
C THR A 345 3.35 0.77 -26.49
N PRO A 346 2.62 -0.36 -26.46
CA PRO A 346 3.18 -1.64 -26.86
C PRO A 346 3.85 -1.49 -28.24
N PRO A 347 5.01 -2.13 -28.48
CA PRO A 347 5.75 -1.97 -29.74
C PRO A 347 4.96 -2.43 -30.97
N PHE A 348 3.88 -3.19 -30.74
CA PHE A 348 2.88 -3.56 -31.73
C PHE A 348 1.49 -3.49 -31.08
N ILE A 349 0.61 -2.64 -31.63
CA ILE A 349 -0.82 -2.66 -31.34
C ILE A 349 -1.52 -3.24 -32.58
N PRO A 350 -2.12 -4.43 -32.51
CA PRO A 350 -2.82 -5.00 -33.65
C PRO A 350 -4.00 -4.13 -34.04
N SER A 351 -4.05 -3.68 -35.29
CA SER A 351 -5.19 -2.91 -35.81
C SER A 351 -6.42 -3.83 -35.86
N VAL A 352 -7.45 -3.51 -35.08
CA VAL A 352 -8.76 -4.19 -35.07
C VAL A 352 -9.89 -3.16 -35.11
N SER A 353 -10.99 -3.49 -35.76
CA SER A 353 -12.20 -2.65 -35.88
C SER A 353 -13.26 -2.91 -34.83
N GLY A 354 -13.08 -3.91 -33.95
CA GLY A 354 -14.01 -4.23 -32.87
C GLY A 354 -13.77 -5.61 -32.26
N PRO A 355 -14.59 -6.02 -31.26
CA PRO A 355 -14.44 -7.30 -30.55
C PRO A 355 -14.73 -8.55 -31.42
N THR A 356 -15.31 -8.38 -32.60
CA THR A 356 -15.61 -9.44 -33.57
C THR A 356 -14.66 -9.42 -34.77
N ASP A 357 -13.53 -8.71 -34.68
CA ASP A 357 -12.56 -8.64 -35.77
C ASP A 357 -11.67 -9.89 -35.81
N LEU A 358 -11.79 -10.64 -36.90
CA LEU A 358 -11.10 -11.90 -37.12
C LEU A 358 -9.86 -11.77 -38.03
N ARG A 359 -9.43 -10.56 -38.43
CA ARG A 359 -8.37 -10.37 -39.45
C ARG A 359 -6.99 -10.94 -39.09
N HIS A 360 -6.74 -11.22 -37.81
CA HIS A 360 -5.49 -11.79 -37.30
C HIS A 360 -5.62 -13.30 -36.99
N PHE A 361 -6.74 -13.92 -37.35
CA PHE A 361 -6.98 -15.36 -37.25
C PHE A 361 -6.90 -16.00 -38.64
N ASP A 362 -6.64 -17.31 -38.69
CA ASP A 362 -6.53 -18.01 -39.96
C ASP A 362 -7.88 -18.05 -40.72
N PRO A 363 -7.94 -17.65 -42.00
CA PRO A 363 -9.12 -17.80 -42.85
C PRO A 363 -9.67 -19.23 -42.89
N GLU A 364 -8.83 -20.27 -42.75
CA GLU A 364 -9.30 -21.66 -42.73
C GLU A 364 -10.28 -21.91 -41.58
N PHE A 365 -9.99 -21.42 -40.37
CA PHE A 365 -10.87 -21.57 -39.21
C PHE A 365 -12.07 -20.61 -39.24
N THR A 366 -11.85 -19.35 -39.65
CA THR A 366 -12.89 -18.31 -39.59
C THR A 366 -13.99 -18.48 -40.65
N HIS A 367 -13.71 -19.26 -41.71
CA HIS A 367 -14.72 -19.68 -42.69
C HIS A 367 -15.47 -20.98 -42.31
N MET A 368 -15.07 -21.69 -41.25
CA MET A 368 -15.79 -22.89 -40.80
C MET A 368 -17.17 -22.51 -40.25
N PRO A 369 -18.25 -23.21 -40.63
CA PRO A 369 -19.56 -22.98 -40.05
C PRO A 369 -19.57 -23.42 -38.58
N VAL A 370 -20.12 -22.59 -37.70
CA VAL A 370 -20.33 -22.93 -36.28
C VAL A 370 -21.28 -24.15 -36.22
N PRO A 371 -20.87 -25.29 -35.63
CA PRO A 371 -21.71 -26.49 -35.60
C PRO A 371 -23.01 -26.27 -34.83
N ALA A 372 -24.15 -26.60 -35.45
CA ALA A 372 -25.48 -26.49 -34.84
C ALA A 372 -25.65 -27.34 -33.55
N SER A 373 -24.78 -28.32 -33.32
CA SER A 373 -24.71 -29.11 -32.09
C SER A 373 -24.32 -28.31 -30.85
N LEU A 374 -23.74 -27.11 -31.00
CA LEU A 374 -23.32 -26.27 -29.86
C LEU A 374 -24.49 -25.59 -29.13
N CYS A 375 -25.67 -25.52 -29.75
CA CYS A 375 -26.85 -24.82 -29.20
C CYS A 375 -28.04 -25.77 -28.90
N ASN A 376 -27.87 -27.08 -29.07
CA ASN A 376 -28.96 -28.06 -28.97
C ASN A 376 -28.76 -29.03 -27.80
N ASP A 377 -29.31 -28.67 -26.63
CA ASP A 377 -29.39 -29.56 -25.45
C ASP A 377 -30.37 -30.75 -25.64
N SER A 378 -31.16 -30.78 -26.72
CA SER A 378 -32.33 -31.68 -26.85
C SER A 378 -32.14 -32.93 -27.72
N LEU A 379 -30.93 -33.19 -28.23
CA LEU A 379 -30.65 -34.47 -28.90
C LEU A 379 -30.76 -35.63 -27.89
N MET A 380 -31.34 -36.77 -28.31
CA MET A 380 -31.52 -37.93 -27.44
C MET A 380 -30.17 -38.48 -26.96
N VAL A 381 -29.78 -38.06 -25.75
CA VAL A 381 -28.51 -38.46 -25.12
C VAL A 381 -28.53 -39.95 -24.83
N THR A 382 -27.67 -40.71 -25.52
CA THR A 382 -27.52 -42.15 -25.30
C THR A 382 -27.03 -42.44 -23.88
N SER A 383 -27.32 -43.64 -23.37
CA SER A 383 -26.86 -44.09 -22.04
C SER A 383 -25.34 -43.97 -21.87
N SER A 384 -24.56 -44.25 -22.91
CA SER A 384 -23.10 -44.10 -22.91
C SER A 384 -22.62 -42.65 -22.76
N VAL A 385 -23.34 -41.67 -23.31
CA VAL A 385 -23.00 -40.24 -23.14
C VAL A 385 -23.39 -39.77 -21.73
N LYS A 386 -24.44 -40.33 -21.13
CA LYS A 386 -24.80 -40.05 -19.72
C LYS A 386 -23.76 -40.60 -18.73
N GLU A 387 -23.22 -41.80 -18.97
CA GLU A 387 -22.09 -42.32 -18.18
C GLU A 387 -20.84 -41.45 -18.34
N ALA A 388 -20.49 -41.05 -19.57
CA ALA A 388 -19.35 -40.18 -19.82
C ALA A 388 -19.48 -38.79 -19.15
N ALA A 389 -20.69 -38.21 -19.12
CA ALA A 389 -20.95 -36.96 -18.41
C ALA A 389 -20.73 -37.07 -16.90
N GLY A 390 -21.00 -38.24 -16.31
CA GLY A 390 -20.74 -38.54 -14.89
C GLY A 390 -19.25 -38.58 -14.50
N ALA A 391 -18.33 -38.63 -15.47
CA ALA A 391 -16.89 -38.70 -15.22
C ALA A 391 -16.24 -37.34 -14.89
N PHE A 392 -16.97 -36.22 -15.05
CA PHE A 392 -16.42 -34.85 -14.90
C PHE A 392 -17.14 -33.99 -13.83
N PRO A 393 -17.34 -34.48 -12.59
CA PRO A 393 -17.99 -33.69 -11.53
C PRO A 393 -17.15 -32.43 -11.21
N GLY A 394 -17.80 -31.27 -11.23
CA GLY A 394 -17.16 -29.97 -10.95
C GLY A 394 -16.45 -29.32 -12.15
N PHE A 395 -16.51 -29.89 -13.35
CA PHE A 395 -15.95 -29.26 -14.57
C PHE A 395 -16.70 -27.98 -14.98
N SER A 396 -18.02 -27.94 -14.78
CA SER A 396 -18.83 -26.75 -15.01
C SER A 396 -18.54 -25.67 -13.96
N TYR A 397 -17.76 -24.66 -14.34
CA TYR A 397 -17.45 -23.49 -13.52
C TYR A 397 -18.16 -22.25 -14.05
N GLY A 398 -18.99 -21.63 -13.22
CA GLY A 398 -19.46 -20.26 -13.41
C GLY A 398 -18.80 -19.37 -12.37
N ALA A 399 -18.17 -18.28 -12.80
CA ALA A 399 -17.60 -17.30 -11.87
C ALA A 399 -18.74 -16.68 -11.02
N PRO A 400 -18.56 -16.50 -9.70
CA PRO A 400 -19.56 -15.85 -8.86
C PRO A 400 -19.90 -14.47 -9.41
N SER A 401 -21.20 -14.19 -9.59
CA SER A 401 -21.72 -12.92 -10.11
C SER A 401 -21.35 -11.76 -9.18
N GLY A 402 -20.20 -11.15 -9.46
CA GLY A 402 -19.53 -10.13 -8.65
C GLY A 402 -18.07 -9.91 -9.06
N GLN A 403 -17.38 -10.94 -9.57
CA GLN A 403 -16.05 -10.80 -10.18
C GLN A 403 -16.15 -10.60 -11.70
N ALA A 404 -16.53 -9.39 -12.12
CA ALA A 404 -16.39 -8.98 -13.52
C ALA A 404 -14.90 -8.77 -13.86
N PHE A 405 -14.35 -9.69 -14.67
CA PHE A 405 -13.11 -9.49 -15.43
C PHE A 405 -13.33 -8.43 -16.52
N MET A 406 -13.23 -7.16 -16.11
CA MET A 406 -13.00 -5.96 -16.93
C MET A 406 -12.21 -4.97 -16.08
#